data_AF-A0A9N8DE32-F1
#
_entry.id   AF-A0A9N8DE32-F1
#
_cell.length_a   1.000
_cell.length_b   1.000
_cell.length_c   1.000
_cell.angle_alpha   90.00
_cell.angle_beta   90.00
_cell.angle_gamma   90.00
#
_symmetry.space_group_name_H-M   'P 1'
#
loop_
_entity.id
_entity.type
_entity.pdbx_description
1 polymer ?
#
loop_
_entity_poly.entity_id
_entity_poly.type
_entity_poly.pdbx_seq_one_letter_code
_entity_poly.pdbx_strand_id
1 'polypeptide(L)'
;MEYLKLAAHLNTCANQLLLTGDASQAFGHYRTAIRLLSQCQQVTSDQENDNDDRARHAIVGQVSLARRCLTEQDMMEKECFASPVFEFAYHGNDKEQDQDQELTLNMLAYYSAVLIYNCAVCLHKRGGWSALQKANTLYNQCIELVQPLITEPSTATSCHHYELMACVLRNQANIFYQLNDFSNVKYLMDKVFLLQQQERMMKSAQSSANAFAPEA
;
A
#
# COMPACT_ATOMS: atom_id res chain seq x y z
N MET A 1 -18.40 0.44 -8.79
CA MET A 1 -17.13 0.85 -9.43
C MET A 1 -16.73 2.32 -9.19
N GLU A 2 -17.65 3.29 -9.09
CA GLU A 2 -17.32 4.72 -8.94
C GLU A 2 -16.47 5.07 -7.71
N TYR A 3 -16.73 4.43 -6.56
CA TYR A 3 -15.99 4.67 -5.31
C TYR A 3 -14.49 4.36 -5.41
N LEU A 4 -14.11 3.34 -6.19
CA LEU A 4 -12.69 2.99 -6.39
C LEU A 4 -11.98 4.05 -7.24
N LYS A 5 -12.62 4.49 -8.34
CA LYS A 5 -12.08 5.55 -9.20
C LYS A 5 -11.88 6.84 -8.41
N LEU A 6 -12.85 7.18 -7.55
CA LEU A 6 -12.74 8.33 -6.65
C LEU A 6 -11.63 8.14 -5.61
N ALA A 7 -11.50 6.96 -5.01
CA ALA A 7 -10.42 6.67 -4.07
C ALA A 7 -9.05 6.80 -4.76
N ALA A 8 -8.88 6.28 -5.97
CA ALA A 8 -7.66 6.38 -6.77
C ALA A 8 -7.32 7.84 -7.09
N HIS A 9 -8.30 8.62 -7.53
CA HIS A 9 -8.13 10.05 -7.76
C HIS A 9 -7.69 10.80 -6.49
N LEU A 10 -8.32 10.51 -5.35
CA LEU A 10 -7.93 11.09 -4.07
C LEU A 10 -6.50 10.70 -3.65
N ASN A 11 -6.06 9.47 -3.92
CA ASN A 11 -4.68 9.05 -3.69
C ASN A 11 -3.69 9.86 -4.55
N THR A 12 -3.98 10.05 -5.84
CA THR A 12 -3.12 10.86 -6.72
C THR A 12 -3.05 12.32 -6.25
N CYS A 13 -4.20 12.93 -5.90
CA CYS A 13 -4.23 14.29 -5.35
C CYS A 13 -3.43 14.39 -4.04
N ALA A 14 -3.57 13.40 -3.15
CA ALA A 14 -2.82 13.34 -1.91
C ALA A 14 -1.30 13.23 -2.13
N ASN A 15 -0.87 12.40 -3.08
CA ASN A 15 0.54 12.25 -3.45
C ASN A 15 1.12 13.58 -3.93
N GLN A 16 0.40 14.30 -4.79
CA GLN A 16 0.81 15.62 -5.28
C GLN A 16 0.95 16.63 -4.13
N LEU A 17 -0.04 16.68 -3.23
CA LEU A 17 0.01 17.55 -2.05
C LEU A 17 1.19 17.22 -1.13
N LEU A 18 1.54 15.93 -0.99
CA LEU A 18 2.71 15.51 -0.23
C LEU A 18 4.02 15.98 -0.86
N LEU A 19 4.10 15.95 -2.20
CA LEU A 19 5.26 16.46 -2.95
C LEU A 19 5.40 17.97 -2.83
N THR A 20 4.29 18.71 -2.75
CA THR A 20 4.30 20.17 -2.53
C THR A 20 4.43 20.57 -1.06
N GLY A 21 4.57 19.61 -0.14
CA GLY A 21 4.79 19.85 1.29
C GLY A 21 3.52 20.05 2.13
N ASP A 22 2.32 19.99 1.53
CA ASP A 22 1.04 20.08 2.25
C ASP A 22 0.60 18.69 2.75
N ALA A 23 1.37 18.16 3.71
CA ALA A 23 1.11 16.86 4.31
C ALA A 23 -0.26 16.78 5.01
N SER A 24 -0.79 17.91 5.49
CA SER A 24 -2.09 17.98 6.17
C SER A 24 -3.23 17.69 5.20
N GLN A 25 -3.27 18.41 4.07
CA GLN A 25 -4.30 18.17 3.06
C GLN A 25 -4.15 16.79 2.41
N ALA A 26 -2.91 16.36 2.12
CA ALA A 26 -2.63 15.03 1.60
C ALA A 26 -3.26 13.93 2.47
N PHE A 27 -3.09 14.04 3.78
CA PHE A 27 -3.63 13.09 4.73
C PHE A 27 -5.18 13.09 4.77
N GLY A 28 -5.81 14.25 4.64
CA GLY A 28 -7.27 14.35 4.50
C GLY A 28 -7.80 13.58 3.29
N HIS A 29 -7.09 13.67 2.16
CA HIS A 29 -7.42 12.91 0.95
C HIS A 29 -7.19 11.41 1.12
N TYR A 30 -6.06 10.96 1.70
CA TYR A 30 -5.85 9.54 1.99
C TYR A 30 -6.92 8.98 2.93
N ARG A 31 -7.27 9.70 4.00
CA ARG A 31 -8.32 9.29 4.94
C ARG A 31 -9.67 9.12 4.24
N THR A 32 -9.99 10.01 3.30
CA THR A 32 -11.21 9.92 2.51
C THR A 32 -11.15 8.74 1.55
N ALA A 33 -10.03 8.52 0.86
CA ALA A 33 -9.83 7.36 -0.01
C ALA A 33 -10.00 6.03 0.75
N ILE A 34 -9.39 5.92 1.93
CA ILE A 34 -9.52 4.74 2.82
C ILE A 34 -11.00 4.53 3.23
N ARG A 35 -11.74 5.60 3.52
CA ARG A 35 -13.18 5.51 3.85
C ARG A 35 -13.98 4.98 2.66
N LEU A 36 -13.73 5.47 1.45
CA LEU A 36 -14.43 5.00 0.26
C LEU A 36 -14.15 3.52 -0.03
N LEU A 37 -12.91 3.06 0.20
CA LEU A 37 -12.59 1.63 0.08
C LEU A 37 -13.33 0.76 1.07
N SER A 38 -13.48 1.20 2.32
CA SER A 38 -14.26 0.46 3.31
C SER A 38 -15.73 0.32 2.89
N GLN A 39 -16.26 1.28 2.13
CA GLN A 39 -17.61 1.20 1.57
C GLN A 39 -17.67 0.27 0.36
N CYS A 40 -16.65 0.24 -0.51
CA CYS A 40 -16.56 -0.76 -1.59
C CYS A 40 -16.58 -2.19 -1.04
N GLN A 41 -15.87 -2.43 0.06
CA GLN A 41 -15.80 -3.75 0.71
C GLN A 41 -17.15 -4.22 1.28
N GLN A 42 -18.00 -3.29 1.72
CA GLN A 42 -19.36 -3.58 2.19
C GLN A 42 -20.33 -3.87 1.05
N VAL A 43 -20.10 -3.36 -0.16
CA VAL A 43 -20.99 -3.64 -1.31
C VAL A 43 -20.70 -5.02 -1.89
N THR A 44 -19.46 -5.49 -1.80
CA THR A 44 -19.08 -6.84 -2.25
C THR A 44 -19.56 -7.97 -1.33
N SER A 45 -20.00 -7.68 -0.09
CA SER A 45 -20.44 -8.71 0.87
C SER A 45 -21.81 -9.32 0.56
N ASP A 46 -22.59 -8.70 -0.33
CA ASP A 46 -23.94 -9.19 -0.62
C ASP A 46 -23.97 -10.31 -1.69
N GLN A 47 -22.81 -10.75 -2.22
CA GLN A 47 -22.78 -11.68 -3.35
C GLN A 47 -21.95 -12.98 -3.29
N GLU A 48 -20.94 -13.25 -2.43
CA GLU A 48 -20.17 -14.52 -2.55
C GLU A 48 -19.48 -15.10 -1.28
N ASN A 49 -19.57 -16.45 -1.17
CA ASN A 49 -18.78 -17.50 -0.49
C ASN A 49 -18.00 -17.26 0.85
N ASP A 50 -18.30 -18.12 1.84
CA ASP A 50 -17.73 -18.21 3.21
C ASP A 50 -16.19 -18.22 3.35
N ASN A 51 -15.43 -18.61 2.32
CA ASN A 51 -13.95 -18.63 2.40
C ASN A 51 -13.31 -17.25 2.18
N ASP A 52 -14.00 -16.34 1.48
CA ASP A 52 -13.49 -15.00 1.17
C ASP A 52 -13.71 -14.02 2.35
N ASP A 53 -14.63 -14.36 3.26
CA ASP A 53 -14.99 -13.55 4.43
C ASP A 53 -13.83 -13.32 5.39
N ARG A 54 -12.93 -14.29 5.57
CA ARG A 54 -11.79 -14.13 6.49
C ARG A 54 -10.77 -13.13 5.97
N ALA A 55 -10.47 -13.16 4.67
CA ALA A 55 -9.57 -12.22 4.04
C ALA A 55 -10.21 -10.82 3.95
N ARG A 56 -11.51 -10.73 3.68
CA ARG A 56 -12.30 -9.49 3.76
C ARG A 56 -12.27 -8.87 5.15
N HIS A 57 -12.58 -9.66 6.18
CA HIS A 57 -12.54 -9.19 7.57
C HIS A 57 -11.16 -8.72 8.00
N ALA A 58 -10.10 -9.38 7.52
CA ALA A 58 -8.73 -8.92 7.73
C ALA A 58 -8.50 -7.54 7.09
N ILE A 59 -8.87 -7.35 5.82
CA ILE A 59 -8.69 -6.07 5.13
C ILE A 59 -9.51 -4.96 5.79
N VAL A 60 -10.79 -5.19 6.08
CA VAL A 60 -11.67 -4.24 6.78
C VAL A 60 -11.10 -3.90 8.16
N GLY A 61 -10.58 -4.90 8.87
CA GLY A 61 -9.90 -4.75 10.15
C GLY A 61 -8.69 -3.83 10.04
N GLN A 62 -7.80 -4.07 9.07
CA GLN A 62 -6.60 -3.25 8.85
C GLN A 62 -6.95 -1.81 8.45
N VAL A 63 -7.92 -1.63 7.55
CA VAL A 63 -8.42 -0.32 7.13
C VAL A 63 -9.03 0.44 8.31
N SER A 64 -9.77 -0.25 9.17
CA SER A 64 -10.38 0.34 10.38
C SER A 64 -9.34 0.72 11.42
N LEU A 65 -8.31 -0.11 11.62
CA LEU A 65 -7.20 0.18 12.52
C LEU A 65 -6.35 1.35 11.99
N ALA A 66 -6.06 1.37 10.69
CA ALA A 66 -5.38 2.48 10.04
C ALA A 66 -6.14 3.79 10.34
N ARG A 67 -7.45 3.81 10.09
CA ARG A 67 -8.31 4.98 10.39
C ARG A 67 -8.24 5.45 11.84
N ARG A 68 -8.07 4.56 12.81
CA ARG A 68 -7.90 4.94 14.23
C ARG A 68 -6.55 5.61 14.51
N CYS A 69 -5.51 5.27 13.76
CA CYS A 69 -4.21 5.93 13.84
C CYS A 69 -4.23 7.34 13.21
N LEU A 70 -5.19 7.65 12.32
CA LEU A 70 -5.32 8.91 11.59
C LEU A 70 -6.23 9.95 12.30
N THR A 71 -5.93 10.35 13.55
CA THR A 71 -6.70 11.38 14.28
C THR A 71 -6.24 12.81 13.97
N GLU A 72 -7.18 13.77 14.03
CA GLU A 72 -6.97 15.20 13.66
C GLU A 72 -5.98 15.97 14.56
N GLN A 73 -5.63 15.41 15.72
CA GLN A 73 -4.73 16.06 16.70
C GLN A 73 -3.24 16.07 16.29
N ASP A 74 -2.89 15.47 15.16
CA ASP A 74 -1.51 15.27 14.72
C ASP A 74 -0.97 16.36 13.76
N MET A 75 -1.66 17.48 13.63
CA MET A 75 -1.35 18.53 12.67
C MET A 75 -0.37 19.57 13.24
N MET A 76 0.93 19.44 12.97
CA MET A 76 1.85 20.59 12.83
C MET A 76 3.09 20.26 11.96
N GLU A 77 3.36 21.23 11.10
CA GLU A 77 4.37 21.51 10.08
C GLU A 77 5.75 20.83 10.15
N LYS A 78 6.21 20.31 9.00
CA LYS A 78 7.61 20.42 8.50
C LYS A 78 7.75 19.95 7.05
N GLU A 79 8.64 20.62 6.30
CA GLU A 79 9.02 20.29 4.92
C GLU A 79 9.63 18.89 4.79
N CYS A 80 9.26 18.18 3.72
CA CYS A 80 9.46 16.74 3.56
C CYS A 80 10.59 16.40 2.56
N PHE A 81 11.51 15.51 2.95
CA PHE A 81 12.51 14.87 2.06
C PHE A 81 11.94 13.64 1.31
N ALA A 82 12.68 13.20 0.28
CA ALA A 82 12.30 12.26 -0.78
C ALA A 82 12.20 10.78 -0.35
N SER A 83 11.07 10.38 0.26
CA SER A 83 10.62 8.97 0.18
C SER A 83 9.72 8.79 -1.03
N PRO A 84 9.84 7.67 -1.78
CA PRO A 84 8.95 7.39 -2.89
C PRO A 84 7.51 7.29 -2.38
N VAL A 85 6.60 7.95 -3.07
CA VAL A 85 5.17 7.86 -2.84
C VAL A 85 4.61 6.98 -3.94
N PHE A 86 3.83 5.97 -3.61
CA PHE A 86 3.29 5.08 -4.63
C PHE A 86 2.03 5.70 -5.22
N GLU A 87 2.07 5.95 -6.53
CA GLU A 87 0.88 6.22 -7.34
C GLU A 87 0.31 4.89 -7.82
N PHE A 88 -0.97 4.68 -7.55
CA PHE A 88 -1.73 3.63 -8.21
C PHE A 88 -2.46 4.27 -9.39
N ALA A 89 -1.96 4.06 -10.60
CA ALA A 89 -2.70 4.42 -11.79
C ALA A 89 -3.77 3.36 -12.04
N TYR A 90 -5.01 3.64 -11.65
CA TYR A 90 -6.14 2.88 -12.17
C TYR A 90 -6.30 3.27 -13.65
N HIS A 91 -5.62 2.53 -14.53
CA HIS A 91 -5.87 2.61 -15.97
C HIS A 91 -7.19 1.91 -16.27
N GLY A 92 -8.30 2.56 -15.91
CA GLY A 92 -9.54 2.31 -16.64
C GLY A 92 -9.23 2.65 -18.08
N ASN A 93 -9.18 1.67 -18.97
CA ASN A 93 -9.03 1.94 -20.38
C ASN A 93 -10.14 2.92 -20.77
N ASP A 94 -9.79 4.15 -21.14
CA ASP A 94 -10.71 5.13 -21.76
C ASP A 94 -11.19 4.65 -23.15
N LYS A 95 -10.81 3.43 -23.55
CA LYS A 95 -11.41 2.71 -24.66
C LYS A 95 -12.55 1.88 -24.10
N GLU A 96 -13.77 2.25 -24.53
CA GLU A 96 -15.06 1.57 -24.36
C GLU A 96 -15.03 0.06 -24.71
N GLN A 97 -14.28 -0.72 -23.94
CA GLN A 97 -14.50 -2.16 -23.83
C GLN A 97 -14.94 -2.41 -22.40
N ASP A 98 -16.25 -2.50 -22.25
CA ASP A 98 -17.02 -3.01 -21.10
C ASP A 98 -16.61 -4.45 -20.76
N GLN A 99 -15.35 -4.66 -20.38
CA GLN A 99 -15.02 -5.70 -19.44
C GLN A 99 -14.93 -4.99 -18.10
N ASP A 100 -16.03 -5.02 -17.37
CA ASP A 100 -16.06 -4.78 -15.93
C ASP A 100 -14.94 -5.62 -15.33
N GLN A 101 -13.77 -5.01 -15.15
CA GLN A 101 -12.62 -5.68 -14.58
C GLN A 101 -12.99 -5.94 -13.12
N GLU A 102 -13.48 -7.14 -12.87
CA GLU A 102 -14.05 -7.53 -11.60
C GLU A 102 -13.02 -7.26 -10.51
N LEU A 103 -13.45 -6.48 -9.52
CA LEU A 103 -12.56 -5.97 -8.50
C LEU A 103 -12.18 -7.12 -7.57
N THR A 104 -11.06 -7.77 -7.84
CA THR A 104 -10.60 -8.87 -7.00
C THR A 104 -10.23 -8.38 -5.60
N LEU A 105 -10.40 -9.25 -4.61
CA LEU A 105 -9.99 -8.98 -3.24
C LEU A 105 -8.50 -8.60 -3.14
N ASN A 106 -7.65 -9.21 -3.97
CA ASN A 106 -6.22 -8.96 -4.00
C ASN A 106 -5.88 -7.56 -4.49
N MET A 107 -6.62 -7.04 -5.48
CA MET A 107 -6.48 -5.64 -5.91
C MET A 107 -6.89 -4.67 -4.81
N LEU A 108 -7.99 -4.95 -4.11
CA LEU A 108 -8.44 -4.16 -2.96
C LEU A 108 -7.43 -4.16 -1.81
N ALA A 109 -6.85 -5.32 -1.49
CA ALA A 109 -5.83 -5.47 -0.45
C ALA A 109 -4.58 -4.67 -0.79
N TYR A 110 -4.07 -4.80 -2.02
CA TYR A 110 -2.91 -4.06 -2.49
C TYR A 110 -3.14 -2.55 -2.46
N TYR A 111 -4.29 -2.10 -2.97
CA TYR A 111 -4.62 -0.68 -3.00
C TYR A 111 -4.80 -0.08 -1.59
N SER A 112 -5.42 -0.84 -0.68
CA SER A 112 -5.50 -0.47 0.73
C SER A 112 -4.11 -0.35 1.36
N ALA A 113 -3.20 -1.27 1.04
CA ALA A 113 -1.82 -1.24 1.52
C ALA A 113 -1.06 -0.01 1.02
N VAL A 114 -1.23 0.38 -0.26
CA VAL A 114 -0.63 1.60 -0.82
C VAL A 114 -1.09 2.85 -0.06
N LEU A 115 -2.40 2.98 0.21
CA LEU A 115 -2.93 4.10 0.98
C LEU A 115 -2.38 4.14 2.42
N ILE A 116 -2.34 2.99 3.08
CA ILE A 116 -1.80 2.86 4.44
C ILE A 116 -0.31 3.21 4.46
N TYR A 117 0.45 2.73 3.48
CA TYR A 117 1.87 3.07 3.31
C TYR A 117 2.05 4.59 3.16
N ASN A 118 1.29 5.23 2.27
CA ASN A 118 1.41 6.67 2.04
C ASN A 118 1.07 7.46 3.32
N CYS A 119 0.06 7.04 4.09
CA CYS A 119 -0.24 7.60 5.42
C CYS A 119 0.93 7.41 6.41
N ALA A 120 1.55 6.23 6.43
CA ALA A 120 2.70 5.92 7.27
C ALA A 120 3.91 6.79 6.93
N VAL A 121 4.14 7.05 5.64
CA VAL A 121 5.18 7.96 5.17
C VAL A 121 4.93 9.38 5.68
N CYS A 122 3.71 9.90 5.62
CA CYS A 122 3.38 11.22 6.17
C CYS A 122 3.73 11.32 7.66
N LEU A 123 3.29 10.33 8.47
CA LEU A 123 3.57 10.32 9.91
C LEU A 123 5.06 10.15 10.23
N HIS A 124 5.76 9.31 9.46
CA HIS A 124 7.20 9.12 9.61
C HIS A 124 7.95 10.43 9.32
N LYS A 125 7.61 11.13 8.24
CA LYS A 125 8.27 12.39 7.86
C LYS A 125 8.03 13.53 8.85
N ARG A 126 6.87 13.58 9.50
CA ARG A 126 6.61 14.52 10.60
C ARG A 126 7.62 14.36 11.74
N GLY A 127 8.06 13.12 11.98
CA GLY A 127 8.99 12.79 13.05
C GLY A 127 8.40 12.99 14.45
N GLY A 128 9.22 12.76 15.47
CA GLY A 128 8.78 12.74 16.86
C GLY A 128 8.28 11.38 17.30
N TRP A 129 8.54 11.04 18.56
CA TRP A 129 8.42 9.66 19.06
C TRP A 129 7.02 9.06 18.88
N SER A 130 5.96 9.81 19.19
CA SER A 130 4.57 9.33 19.02
C SER A 130 4.20 9.11 17.54
N ALA A 131 4.61 10.01 16.64
CA ALA A 131 4.33 9.87 15.21
C ALA A 131 5.10 8.69 14.60
N LEU A 132 6.37 8.49 15.01
CA LEU A 132 7.17 7.33 14.60
C LEU A 132 6.54 6.00 15.02
N GLN A 133 5.99 5.93 16.23
CA GLN A 133 5.25 4.74 16.68
C GLN A 133 4.01 4.47 15.83
N LYS A 134 3.19 5.50 15.57
CA LYS A 134 1.99 5.36 14.72
C LYS A 134 2.37 4.98 13.28
N ALA A 135 3.42 5.59 12.72
CA ALA A 135 3.94 5.23 11.41
C ALA A 135 4.38 3.76 11.38
N ASN A 136 5.08 3.28 12.40
CA ASN A 136 5.48 1.88 12.50
C ASN A 136 4.28 0.93 12.58
N THR A 137 3.22 1.31 13.31
CA THR A 137 1.96 0.56 13.32
C THR A 137 1.36 0.47 11.93
N LEU A 138 1.26 1.59 11.19
CA LEU A 138 0.73 1.58 9.82
C LEU A 138 1.60 0.75 8.87
N TYR A 139 2.93 0.80 9.01
CA TYR A 139 3.82 -0.07 8.24
C TYR A 139 3.57 -1.56 8.51
N ASN A 140 3.36 -1.96 9.76
CA ASN A 140 2.99 -3.36 10.09
C ASN A 140 1.68 -3.77 9.42
N GLN A 141 0.67 -2.90 9.43
CA GLN A 141 -0.61 -3.16 8.76
C GLN A 141 -0.43 -3.30 7.23
N CYS A 142 0.43 -2.48 6.65
CA CYS A 142 0.80 -2.61 5.23
C CYS A 142 1.48 -3.97 4.95
N ILE A 143 2.36 -4.44 5.83
CA ILE A 143 2.99 -5.77 5.69
C ILE A 143 1.93 -6.86 5.74
N GLU A 144 1.00 -6.80 6.70
CA GLU A 144 -0.06 -7.80 6.86
C GLU A 144 -0.97 -7.90 5.62
N LEU A 145 -1.20 -6.80 4.92
CA LEU A 145 -1.97 -6.78 3.67
C LEU A 145 -1.19 -7.29 2.46
N VAL A 146 0.11 -6.99 2.38
CA VAL A 146 0.92 -7.31 1.18
C VAL A 146 1.56 -8.70 1.27
N GLN A 147 1.86 -9.18 2.47
CA GLN A 147 2.55 -10.46 2.67
C GLN A 147 1.82 -11.65 2.01
N PRO A 148 0.49 -11.83 2.17
CA PRO A 148 -0.25 -12.90 1.50
C PRO A 148 -0.15 -12.81 -0.02
N LEU A 149 -0.20 -11.58 -0.57
CA LEU A 149 -0.13 -11.31 -2.01
C LEU A 149 1.23 -11.65 -2.63
N ILE A 150 2.28 -11.75 -1.80
CA ILE A 150 3.62 -12.17 -2.20
C ILE A 150 3.78 -13.69 -2.11
N THR A 151 3.20 -14.30 -1.06
CA THR A 151 3.40 -15.73 -0.77
C THR A 151 2.50 -16.66 -1.57
N GLU A 152 1.35 -16.18 -2.05
CA GLU A 152 0.41 -17.00 -2.81
C GLU A 152 0.79 -17.06 -4.30
N PRO A 153 1.20 -18.24 -4.82
CA PRO A 153 1.69 -18.39 -6.19
C PRO A 153 0.58 -18.37 -7.27
N SER A 154 -0.69 -18.26 -6.87
CA SER A 154 -1.86 -18.40 -7.75
C SER A 154 -2.26 -17.11 -8.47
N THR A 155 -1.85 -15.95 -7.96
CA THR A 155 -2.05 -14.67 -8.66
C THR A 155 -0.73 -14.24 -9.28
N ALA A 156 -0.78 -13.62 -10.46
CA ALA A 156 0.39 -13.03 -11.08
C ALA A 156 1.00 -11.99 -10.11
N THR A 157 1.93 -12.44 -9.26
CA THR A 157 2.54 -11.59 -8.24
C THR A 157 3.27 -10.49 -8.98
N SER A 158 2.68 -9.31 -8.95
CA SER A 158 3.23 -8.15 -9.62
C SER A 158 4.53 -7.76 -8.94
N CYS A 159 5.56 -7.42 -9.72
CA CYS A 159 6.83 -6.90 -9.17
C CYS A 159 6.60 -5.73 -8.20
N HIS A 160 5.52 -4.98 -8.39
CA HIS A 160 5.07 -3.89 -7.53
C HIS A 160 4.73 -4.30 -6.09
N HIS A 161 4.36 -5.57 -5.83
CA HIS A 161 4.12 -6.06 -4.46
C HIS A 161 5.44 -6.15 -3.68
N TYR A 162 6.48 -6.71 -4.30
CA TYR A 162 7.82 -6.81 -3.73
C TYR A 162 8.42 -5.42 -3.50
N GLU A 163 8.23 -4.51 -4.46
CA GLU A 163 8.72 -3.14 -4.35
C GLU A 163 8.09 -2.38 -3.17
N LEU A 164 6.75 -2.45 -3.04
CA LEU A 164 6.04 -1.86 -1.91
C LEU A 164 6.53 -2.43 -0.57
N MET A 165 6.63 -3.76 -0.46
CA MET A 165 7.14 -4.43 0.75
C MET A 165 8.56 -3.98 1.09
N ALA A 166 9.46 -3.89 0.10
CA ALA A 166 10.82 -3.41 0.31
C ALA A 166 10.87 -1.95 0.80
N CYS A 167 10.01 -1.09 0.26
CA CYS A 167 9.86 0.30 0.72
C CYS A 167 9.36 0.38 2.17
N VAL A 168 8.36 -0.43 2.52
CA VAL A 168 7.81 -0.51 3.89
C VAL A 168 8.91 -0.90 4.88
N LEU A 169 9.62 -2.01 4.62
CA LEU A 169 10.67 -2.51 5.51
C LEU A 169 11.84 -1.52 5.64
N ARG A 170 12.23 -0.84 4.55
CA ARG A 170 13.28 0.18 4.59
C ARG A 170 12.88 1.37 5.46
N ASN A 171 11.62 1.81 5.37
CA ASN A 171 11.13 2.91 6.20
C ASN A 171 11.03 2.49 7.67
N GLN A 172 10.63 1.25 7.97
CA GLN A 172 10.69 0.72 9.35
C GLN A 172 12.12 0.66 9.87
N ALA A 173 13.07 0.20 9.06
CA ALA A 173 14.49 0.20 9.43
C ALA A 173 14.98 1.61 9.76
N ASN A 174 14.57 2.63 9.01
CA ASN A 174 14.88 4.02 9.32
C ASN A 174 14.28 4.46 10.67
N ILE A 175 13.04 4.09 10.99
CA ILE A 175 12.45 4.34 12.31
C ILE A 175 13.29 3.69 13.41
N PHE A 176 13.64 2.39 13.28
CA PHE A 176 14.47 1.70 14.28
C PHE A 176 15.87 2.30 14.40
N TYR A 177 16.45 2.79 13.31
CA TYR A 177 17.71 3.51 13.32
C TYR A 177 17.60 4.79 14.15
N GLN A 178 16.55 5.60 13.94
CA GLN A 178 16.29 6.81 14.74
C GLN A 178 16.07 6.50 16.24
N LEU A 179 15.56 5.30 16.55
CA LEU A 179 15.37 4.81 17.92
C LEU A 179 16.60 4.09 18.50
N ASN A 180 17.73 4.04 17.78
CA ASN A 180 18.97 3.34 18.13
C ASN A 180 18.82 1.81 18.33
N ASP A 181 17.86 1.18 17.65
CA ASP A 181 17.64 -0.26 17.67
C ASP A 181 18.29 -0.94 16.45
N PHE A 182 19.62 -1.04 16.48
CA PHE A 182 20.40 -1.56 15.35
C PHE A 182 20.17 -3.04 15.05
N SER A 183 19.70 -3.81 16.03
CA SER A 183 19.34 -5.22 15.84
C SER A 183 18.16 -5.35 14.86
N ASN A 184 17.12 -4.55 15.07
CA ASN A 184 15.97 -4.51 14.18
C ASN A 184 16.30 -3.87 12.83
N VAL A 185 17.18 -2.87 12.78
CA VAL A 185 17.70 -2.31 11.50
C VAL A 185 18.32 -3.42 10.65
N LYS A 186 19.26 -4.19 11.22
CA LYS A 186 19.94 -5.26 10.50
C LYS A 186 18.95 -6.31 9.99
N TYR A 187 18.06 -6.79 10.88
CA TYR A 187 17.05 -7.78 10.53
C TYR A 187 16.17 -7.34 9.35
N LEU A 188 15.71 -6.09 9.34
CA LEU A 188 14.86 -5.57 8.28
C LEU A 188 15.64 -5.37 6.98
N MET A 189 16.90 -4.92 7.04
CA MET A 189 17.74 -4.75 5.85
C MET A 189 18.10 -6.10 5.20
N ASP A 190 18.35 -7.13 6.01
CA ASP A 190 18.55 -8.50 5.51
C ASP A 190 17.28 -9.00 4.77
N LYS A 191 16.09 -8.72 5.31
CA LYS A 191 14.81 -9.01 4.62
C LYS A 191 14.63 -8.24 3.32
N VAL A 192 14.96 -6.94 3.29
CA VAL A 192 14.91 -6.13 2.07
C VAL A 192 15.80 -6.73 0.99
N PHE A 193 17.02 -7.15 1.35
CA PHE A 193 17.94 -7.79 0.42
C PHE A 193 17.36 -9.08 -0.18
N LEU A 194 16.79 -9.95 0.65
CA LEU A 194 16.14 -11.19 0.18
C LEU A 194 14.96 -10.92 -0.76
N LEU A 195 14.10 -9.94 -0.43
CA LEU A 195 12.97 -9.57 -1.28
C LEU A 195 13.42 -9.02 -2.64
N GLN A 196 14.45 -8.19 -2.67
CA GLN A 196 15.00 -7.66 -3.92
C GLN A 196 15.63 -8.76 -4.79
N GLN A 197 16.23 -9.77 -4.17
CA GLN A 197 16.72 -10.94 -4.88
C GLN A 197 15.57 -11.73 -5.52
N GLN A 198 14.49 -11.97 -4.76
CA GLN A 198 13.28 -12.64 -5.27
C GLN A 198 12.63 -11.86 -6.42
N GLU A 199 12.51 -10.54 -6.30
CA GLU A 199 11.97 -9.66 -7.33
C GLU A 199 12.76 -9.78 -8.65
N ARG A 200 14.10 -9.80 -8.57
CA ARG A 200 14.97 -9.96 -9.76
C ARG A 200 14.77 -11.32 -10.42
N MET A 201 14.66 -12.38 -9.62
CA MET A 201 14.39 -13.73 -10.15
C MET A 201 13.05 -13.77 -10.88
N MET A 202 12.01 -13.16 -10.31
CA MET A 202 10.68 -13.06 -10.95
C MET A 202 10.71 -12.27 -12.27
N LYS A 203 11.36 -11.09 -12.28
CA LYS A 203 11.53 -10.28 -13.50
C LYS A 203 12.28 -11.04 -14.61
N SER A 204 13.29 -11.82 -14.24
CA SER A 204 14.05 -12.65 -15.18
C SER A 204 13.21 -13.79 -15.76
N ALA A 205 12.39 -14.46 -14.93
CA ALA A 205 11.50 -15.53 -15.36
C ALA A 205 10.42 -15.02 -16.32
N GLN A 206 9.81 -13.87 -16.02
CA GLN A 206 8.83 -13.22 -16.90
C GLN A 206 9.44 -12.82 -18.26
N SER A 207 10.66 -12.28 -18.24
CA SER A 207 11.37 -11.90 -19.47
C SER A 207 11.66 -13.13 -20.34
N SER A 208 12.04 -14.25 -19.73
CA SER A 208 12.25 -15.50 -20.48
C SER A 208 10.95 -16.06 -21.05
N ALA A 209 9.84 -16.05 -20.30
CA ALA A 209 8.54 -16.55 -20.78
C ALA A 209 8.05 -15.77 -22.02
N ASN A 210 8.20 -14.45 -22.02
CA ASN A 210 7.80 -13.60 -23.15
C ASN A 210 8.67 -13.81 -24.40
N ALA A 211 9.94 -14.19 -24.24
CA ALA A 211 10.83 -14.47 -25.38
C ALA A 211 10.49 -15.78 -26.13
N PHE A 212 9.76 -16.69 -25.48
CA PHE A 212 9.35 -17.98 -26.05
C PHE A 212 7.89 -18.03 -26.51
N ALA A 213 7.14 -16.93 -26.41
CA ALA A 213 5.82 -16.82 -27.02
C ALA A 213 6.03 -16.48 -28.52
N PRO A 214 5.89 -17.44 -29.45
CA PRO A 214 5.97 -17.12 -30.87
C PRO A 214 4.88 -16.12 -31.22
N GLU A 215 5.22 -15.10 -32.01
CA GLU A 215 4.25 -14.19 -32.61
C GLU A 215 3.19 -15.02 -33.34
N ALA A 216 1.98 -15.05 -32.79
CA ALA A 216 0.81 -15.73 -33.35
C ALA A 216 -0.03 -14.75 -34.17
#